data_AF-A0A512ILG8-F1
#
_entry.id   AF-A0A512ILG8-F1
#
_cell.length_a   1.000
_cell.length_b   1.000
_cell.length_c   1.000
_cell.angle_alpha   90.00
_cell.angle_beta   90.00
_cell.angle_gamma   90.00
#
_symmetry.space_group_name_H-M   'P 1'
#
loop_
_entity.id
_entity.type
_entity.pdbx_description
1 polymer ?
#
loop_
_entity_poly.entity_id
_entity_poly.type
_entity_poly.pdbx_seq_one_letter_code
_entity_poly.pdbx_strand_id
1 'polypeptide(L)' 'MDVMETEALERPADLAVWPAFAGDAARAVSTHYASLREALSAAAQVLADPTKQPWIVTEDGEMLAPVAIRAYLN' A
#
# COMPACT_ATOMS: atom_id res chain seq x y z
N MET A 1 21.63 -14.32 -1.07
CA MET A 1 20.68 -14.28 0.06
C MET A 1 19.71 -13.18 -0.29
N ASP A 2 18.61 -13.51 -0.97
CA ASP A 2 17.53 -12.56 -1.27
C ASP A 2 16.21 -13.26 -1.65
N VAL A 3 16.06 -14.53 -1.24
CA VAL A 3 14.81 -15.27 -1.50
C VAL A 3 13.64 -14.73 -0.66
N MET A 4 13.94 -14.17 0.51
CA MET A 4 12.95 -13.65 1.46
C MET A 4 12.20 -12.40 0.94
N GLU A 5 12.84 -11.53 0.16
CA GLU A 5 12.21 -10.29 -0.31
C GLU A 5 11.22 -10.56 -1.45
N THR A 6 11.50 -11.54 -2.31
CA THR A 6 10.54 -12.04 -3.31
C THR A 6 9.34 -12.72 -2.68
N GLU A 7 9.54 -13.52 -1.63
CA GLU A 7 8.43 -14.19 -0.94
C GLU A 7 7.51 -13.17 -0.24
N ALA A 8 8.06 -12.11 0.35
CA ALA A 8 7.28 -11.05 0.96
C ALA A 8 6.39 -10.31 -0.07
N LEU A 9 6.85 -10.15 -1.32
CA LEU A 9 6.08 -9.53 -2.39
C LEU A 9 4.89 -10.38 -2.87
N GLU A 10 4.96 -11.69 -2.69
CA GLU A 10 3.91 -12.64 -3.09
C GLU A 10 2.87 -12.89 -2.00
N ARG A 11 3.10 -12.38 -0.77
CA ARG A 11 2.13 -12.46 0.32
C ARG A 11 0.95 -11.50 0.12
N PRO A 12 -0.25 -11.86 0.54
CA PRO A 12 -1.41 -10.97 0.47
C PRO A 12 -1.19 -9.68 1.27
N ALA A 13 -1.84 -8.62 0.79
CA ALA A 13 -1.74 -7.31 1.42
C ALA A 13 -3.01 -6.49 1.16
N ASP A 14 -3.35 -5.64 2.11
CA ASP A 14 -4.49 -4.75 2.05
C ASP A 14 -4.03 -3.33 1.76
N LEU A 15 -4.50 -2.75 0.66
CA LEU A 15 -4.27 -1.35 0.33
C LEU A 15 -5.41 -0.51 0.92
N ALA A 16 -5.10 0.28 1.95
CA ALA A 16 -5.97 1.31 2.47
C ALA A 16 -5.68 2.65 1.80
N VAL A 17 -6.67 3.20 1.10
CA VAL A 17 -6.56 4.53 0.48
C VAL A 17 -7.30 5.55 1.32
N TRP A 18 -6.53 6.48 1.90
CA TRP A 18 -7.04 7.60 2.68
C TRP A 18 -7.15 8.84 1.80
N PRO A 19 -8.18 9.69 1.95
CA PRO A 19 -8.16 11.00 1.32
C PRO A 19 -7.19 11.93 2.06
N ALA A 20 -6.32 12.63 1.33
CA ALA A 20 -5.32 13.53 1.89
C ALA A 20 -5.92 14.81 2.50
N PHE A 21 -7.12 15.21 2.05
CA PHE A 21 -7.78 16.47 2.43
C PHE A 21 -9.18 16.29 3.04
N ALA A 22 -9.58 15.08 3.41
CA ALA A 22 -10.87 14.90 4.04
C ALA A 22 -10.74 15.08 5.55
N GLY A 23 -11.58 15.94 6.14
CA GLY A 23 -11.68 16.09 7.60
C GLY A 23 -12.13 14.78 8.28
N ASP A 24 -12.22 14.77 9.62
CA ASP A 24 -12.46 13.61 10.51
C ASP A 24 -13.47 12.52 10.07
N ALA A 25 -14.37 12.80 9.12
CA ALA A 25 -15.32 11.83 8.55
C ALA A 25 -14.76 11.00 7.37
N ALA A 26 -13.50 11.21 6.98
CA ALA A 26 -12.84 10.50 5.90
C ALA A 26 -12.66 9.01 6.20
N ARG A 27 -13.41 8.14 5.51
CA ARG A 27 -13.21 6.69 5.64
C ARG A 27 -12.23 6.20 4.59
N ALA A 28 -11.21 5.46 5.04
CA ALA A 28 -10.30 4.78 4.14
C ALA A 28 -11.06 3.72 3.33
N VAL A 29 -10.74 3.61 2.04
CA VAL A 29 -11.18 2.49 1.22
C VAL A 29 -10.09 1.44 1.25
N SER A 30 -10.33 0.34 1.95
CA SER A 30 -9.45 -0.83 2.00
C SER A 30 -9.79 -1.79 0.86
N THR A 31 -8.80 -2.14 0.06
CA THR A 31 -8.92 -3.16 -1.00
C THR A 31 -7.91 -4.27 -0.72
N HIS A 32 -8.40 -5.50 -0.60
CA HIS A 32 -7.56 -6.67 -0.38
C HIS A 32 -6.95 -7.13 -1.70
N TYR A 33 -5.65 -7.43 -1.70
CA TYR A 33 -4.90 -7.97 -2.83
C TYR A 33 -4.26 -9.30 -2.45
N ALA A 34 -4.20 -10.20 -3.43
CA ALA A 34 -3.59 -11.53 -3.26
C ALA A 34 -2.06 -11.46 -3.12
N SER A 35 -1.44 -10.34 -3.53
CA SER A 35 -0.01 -10.11 -3.41
C SER A 35 0.33 -8.65 -3.07
N LEU A 36 1.40 -8.45 -2.30
CA LEU A 36 1.97 -7.15 -1.99
C LEU A 36 2.42 -6.43 -3.27
N ARG A 37 2.91 -7.17 -4.28
CA ARG A 37 3.24 -6.60 -5.59
C ARG A 37 2.03 -5.93 -6.26
N GLU A 38 0.86 -6.57 -6.23
CA GLU A 38 -0.36 -5.96 -6.77
C GLU A 38 -0.79 -4.75 -5.94
N ALA A 39 -0.73 -4.84 -4.62
CA ALA A 39 -1.02 -3.73 -3.73
C ALA A 39 -0.09 -2.54 -3.98
N LEU A 40 1.21 -2.78 -4.20
CA LEU A 40 2.22 -1.75 -4.53
C LEU A 40 1.93 -1.10 -5.89
N SER A 41 1.58 -1.89 -6.90
CA SER A 41 1.22 -1.38 -8.23
C SER A 41 -0.04 -0.50 -8.17
N ALA A 42 -1.06 -0.93 -7.42
CA ALA A 42 -2.25 -0.12 -7.17
C ALA A 42 -1.92 1.14 -6.35
N ALA A 43 -1.07 1.02 -5.33
CA ALA A 43 -0.62 2.15 -4.52
C ALA A 43 0.16 3.18 -5.37
N ALA A 44 0.97 2.75 -6.33
CA ALA A 44 1.68 3.64 -7.25
C ALA A 44 0.70 4.53 -8.04
N GLN A 45 -0.42 3.97 -8.49
CA GLN A 45 -1.47 4.73 -9.17
C GLN A 45 -2.16 5.73 -8.23
N VAL A 46 -2.37 5.33 -6.97
CA VAL A 46 -2.94 6.22 -5.95
C VAL A 46 -1.97 7.34 -5.58
N LEU A 47 -0.66 7.06 -5.51
CA LEU A 47 0.39 8.04 -5.24
C LEU A 47 0.50 9.13 -6.31
N ALA A 48 0.02 8.86 -7.53
CA ALA A 48 -0.08 9.86 -8.59
C ALA A 48 -1.18 10.89 -8.32
N ASP A 49 -2.16 10.57 -7.46
CA ASP A 49 -3.22 11.46 -7.04
C ASP A 49 -2.82 12.15 -5.71
N PRO A 50 -2.48 13.45 -5.71
CA PRO A 50 -2.05 14.16 -4.50
C PRO A 50 -3.19 14.31 -3.46
N THR A 51 -4.43 14.00 -3.84
CA THR A 51 -5.58 14.03 -2.93
C THR A 51 -5.77 12.71 -2.19
N LYS A 52 -4.91 11.71 -2.42
CA LYS A 52 -4.99 10.39 -1.80
C LYS A 52 -3.66 10.00 -1.15
N GLN A 53 -3.76 9.24 -0.08
CA GLN A 53 -2.64 8.64 0.62
C GLN A 53 -2.85 7.12 0.69
N PRO A 54 -2.06 6.35 -0.07
CA PRO A 54 -2.09 4.90 0.01
C PRO A 54 -1.24 4.39 1.16
N TRP A 55 -1.79 3.46 1.92
CA TRP A 55 -1.15 2.75 3.00
C TRP A 55 -1.35 1.26 2.73
N ILE A 56 -0.31 0.46 2.80
CA ILE A 56 -0.43 -0.99 2.61
C ILE A 56 -0.25 -1.67 3.96
N VAL A 57 -1.13 -2.61 4.30
CA VAL A 57 -0.99 -3.50 5.45
C VAL A 57 -0.69 -4.88 4.91
N THR A 58 0.48 -5.42 5.24
CA THR A 58 0.85 -6.79 4.86
C THR A 58 0.15 -7.81 5.77
N GLU A 59 0.13 -9.08 5.35
CA GLU A 59 -0.38 -10.18 6.18
C GLU A 59 0.29 -10.27 7.56
N ASP A 60 1.58 -9.94 7.65
CA ASP A 60 2.33 -9.87 8.92
C ASP A 60 1.88 -8.72 9.84
N GLY A 61 0.94 -7.89 9.38
CA GLY A 61 0.47 -6.70 10.08
C GLY A 61 1.43 -5.51 9.95
N GLU A 62 2.41 -5.59 9.04
CA GLU A 62 3.32 -4.49 8.77
C GLU A 62 2.61 -3.42 7.95
N MET A 63 2.70 -2.17 8.41
CA MET A 63 2.03 -1.04 7.76
C MET A 63 3.05 -0.20 7.00
N LEU A 64 2.98 -0.27 5.68
CA LEU A 64 3.80 0.51 4.77
C LEU A 64 3.15 1.88 4.51
N ALA A 65 3.82 2.92 4.97
CA ALA A 65 3.44 4.29 4.71
C ALA A 65 3.71 4.69 3.24
N PRO A 66 3.05 5.75 2.71
CA PRO A 66 3.26 6.23 1.34
C PRO A 66 4.73 6.44 0.95
N VAL A 67 5.57 6.87 1.90
CA VAL A 67 7.00 7.07 1.70
C VAL A 67 7.77 5.76 1.53
N ALA A 68 7.40 4.71 2.28
CA ALA A 68 7.99 3.39 2.16
C ALA A 68 7.59 2.74 0.83
N ILE A 69 6.32 2.86 0.44
CA ILE A 69 5.81 2.40 -0.86
C ILE A 69 6.62 3.02 -2.01
N ARG A 70 6.92 4.32 -1.95
CA ARG A 70 7.79 4.98 -2.95
C ARG A 70 9.20 4.39 -3.00
N ALA A 71 9.74 3.95 -1.86
CA ALA A 71 11.05 3.30 -1.82
C ALA A 71 11.02 1.90 -2.47
N TYR A 72 9.92 1.16 -2.35
CA TYR A 72 9.73 -0.13 -3.05
C TYR A 72 9.50 0.00 -4.56
N LEU A 73 9.12 1.18 -5.05
CA LEU A 73 8.84 1.44 -6.46
C LEU A 73 10.04 2.05 -7.23
N ASN A 74 11.09 2.45 -6.52
CA ASN A 74 12.32 3.02 -7.08
C ASN A 74 13.39 1.94 -7.26
#